data_AF-A0A0N4Y2K1-F1
#
_entry.id   AF-A0A0N4Y2K1-F1
#
_cell.length_a   1.000
_cell.length_b   1.000
_cell.length_c   1.000
_cell.angle_alpha   90.00
_cell.angle_beta   90.00
_cell.angle_gamma   90.00
#
_symmetry.space_group_name_H-M   'P 1'
#
loop_
_entity.id
_entity.type
_entity.pdbx_description
1 polymer ?
#
loop_
_entity_poly.entity_id
_entity_poly.type
_entity_poly.pdbx_seq_one_letter_code
_entity_poly.pdbx_strand_id
1 'polypeptide(L)'
;MAVNYHELYNDSKTFVDMPMKNDPEYILDKFNDEFGSVSVENINRTLLKIFLEENFSPPGSEMMSCTPPDWNPQPAKLMSIVDPHLREWALKLNAIDPKIEETSSRHSLLFMPHMFIIPGGRFREFYYWDAYWIIKGLIASEMYDTTKAMIENLGSMVERFGFVPNGGRVYYLRRSQPPLLAGMVYEYYEVTKDKEFIRKMLPILEKELLFWQTNRMVNVTVNGTTYMAYRYNTMSNMPRPESFAVDVLPVDLNAFICWNYDILEYLFERIDDQVKSEFYREVRAKFRNTVHKVFYNHTAGTWYDFNLRTGAHNTGFYPSITVPLFTGCYNSLNQGKSERLFLLMKDLGVFDFPGGIPTSMVKDSEEQWDFPNGFSPLNHMVVEGLRKSQNAQMQDAGYRLARKWLAGNFKVWKETNHMWEKMLKN
;
A
#
# COMPACT_ATOMS: atom_id res chain seq x y z
N MET A 1 -21.27 -9.69 -16.83
CA MET A 1 -22.56 -9.43 -16.17
C MET A 1 -23.25 -10.73 -15.79
N ALA A 2 -23.56 -11.61 -16.76
CA ALA A 2 -24.21 -12.90 -16.53
C ALA A 2 -23.57 -13.75 -15.42
N VAL A 3 -22.24 -13.92 -15.45
CA VAL A 3 -21.52 -14.72 -14.43
C VAL A 3 -21.73 -14.21 -13.00
N ASN A 4 -21.72 -12.89 -12.80
CA ASN A 4 -21.92 -12.30 -11.48
C ASN A 4 -23.39 -12.32 -11.06
N TYR A 5 -24.32 -12.12 -12.01
CA TYR A 5 -25.76 -12.19 -11.75
C TYR A 5 -26.17 -13.57 -11.22
N HIS A 6 -25.60 -14.64 -11.79
CA HIS A 6 -25.93 -16.03 -11.43
C HIS A 6 -25.09 -16.60 -10.27
N GLU A 7 -24.28 -15.76 -9.62
CA GLU A 7 -23.45 -16.11 -8.45
C GLU A 7 -22.75 -17.48 -8.65
N LEU A 8 -22.07 -17.63 -9.80
CA LEU A 8 -21.38 -18.89 -10.13
C LEU A 8 -20.20 -19.18 -9.19
N TYR A 9 -19.65 -18.15 -8.56
CA TYR A 9 -18.52 -18.23 -7.65
C TYR A 9 -18.80 -17.40 -6.39
N ASN A 10 -18.32 -17.88 -5.23
CA ASN A 10 -18.46 -17.17 -3.95
C ASN A 10 -17.63 -15.87 -3.91
N ASP A 11 -16.51 -15.81 -4.64
CA ASP A 11 -15.70 -14.60 -4.81
C ASP A 11 -15.88 -14.07 -6.22
N SER A 12 -16.43 -12.86 -6.34
CA SER A 12 -16.62 -12.16 -7.61
C SER A 12 -15.31 -11.87 -8.35
N LYS A 13 -14.16 -11.89 -7.66
CA LYS A 13 -12.83 -11.79 -8.27
C LYS A 13 -12.49 -13.03 -9.12
N THR A 14 -13.06 -14.18 -8.79
CA THR A 14 -12.72 -15.46 -9.45
C THR A 14 -12.84 -15.37 -10.95
N PHE A 15 -13.98 -14.89 -11.48
CA PHE A 15 -14.21 -14.85 -12.92
C PHE A 15 -13.35 -13.80 -13.62
N VAL A 16 -13.20 -12.60 -13.05
CA VAL A 16 -12.44 -11.51 -13.69
C VAL A 16 -10.93 -11.78 -13.73
N ASP A 17 -10.46 -12.77 -12.98
CA ASP A 17 -9.09 -13.25 -13.01
C ASP A 17 -8.88 -14.43 -13.99
N MET A 18 -9.93 -15.04 -14.54
CA MET A 18 -9.77 -16.20 -15.41
C MET A 18 -9.19 -15.78 -16.78
N PRO A 19 -8.05 -16.37 -17.21
CA PRO A 19 -7.55 -16.15 -18.56
C PRO A 19 -8.48 -16.78 -19.59
N MET A 20 -8.72 -16.06 -20.68
CA MET A 20 -9.40 -16.56 -21.85
C MET A 20 -8.50 -17.55 -22.61
N LYS A 21 -9.06 -18.67 -23.07
CA LYS A 21 -8.31 -19.66 -23.87
C LYS A 21 -8.13 -19.22 -25.33
N ASN A 22 -8.99 -18.34 -25.81
CA ASN A 22 -8.99 -17.76 -27.16
C ASN A 22 -9.10 -16.23 -27.09
N ASP A 23 -9.08 -15.57 -28.25
CA ASP A 23 -9.11 -14.11 -28.31
C ASP A 23 -10.45 -13.54 -27.82
N PRO A 24 -10.45 -12.34 -27.20
CA PRO A 24 -11.64 -11.79 -26.56
C PRO A 24 -12.86 -11.65 -27.49
N GLU A 25 -12.62 -11.24 -28.74
CA GLU A 25 -13.68 -11.10 -29.75
C GLU A 25 -14.32 -12.45 -30.08
N TYR A 26 -13.51 -13.50 -30.29
CA TYR A 26 -14.00 -14.85 -30.53
C TYR A 26 -14.87 -15.37 -29.38
N ILE A 27 -14.46 -15.16 -28.13
CA ILE A 27 -15.23 -15.61 -26.97
C ILE A 27 -16.51 -14.80 -26.81
N LEU A 28 -16.47 -13.49 -27.09
CA LEU A 28 -17.65 -12.63 -27.05
C LEU A 28 -18.67 -13.05 -28.11
N ASP A 29 -18.21 -13.33 -29.33
CA ASP A 29 -19.07 -13.83 -30.41
C ASP A 29 -19.68 -15.18 -30.03
N LYS A 30 -18.87 -16.13 -29.55
CA LYS A 30 -19.37 -17.43 -29.05
C LYS A 30 -20.40 -17.27 -27.91
N PHE A 31 -20.19 -16.31 -27.01
CA PHE A 31 -21.15 -16.01 -25.94
C PHE A 31 -22.46 -15.45 -26.49
N ASN A 32 -22.39 -14.53 -27.45
CA ASN A 32 -23.57 -13.93 -28.07
C ASN A 32 -24.35 -14.94 -28.90
N ASP A 33 -23.67 -15.87 -29.58
CA ASP A 33 -24.31 -16.96 -30.32
C ASP A 33 -25.10 -17.90 -29.39
N GLU A 34 -24.56 -18.21 -28.21
CA GLU A 34 -25.18 -19.13 -27.26
C GLU A 34 -26.25 -18.48 -26.37
N PHE A 35 -26.02 -17.23 -25.93
CA PHE A 35 -26.86 -16.57 -24.91
C PHE A 35 -27.46 -15.23 -25.35
N GLY A 36 -27.08 -14.67 -26.49
CA GLY A 36 -27.44 -13.30 -26.89
C GLY A 36 -28.93 -13.07 -27.16
N SER A 37 -29.71 -14.13 -27.36
CA SER A 37 -31.16 -14.06 -27.52
C SER A 37 -31.94 -14.17 -26.20
N VAL A 38 -31.24 -14.41 -25.07
CA VAL A 38 -31.82 -14.63 -23.75
C VAL A 38 -31.44 -13.47 -22.83
N SER A 39 -32.40 -12.98 -22.02
CA SER A 39 -32.07 -11.96 -21.02
C SER A 39 -31.16 -12.54 -19.93
N VAL A 40 -30.34 -11.70 -19.31
CA VAL A 40 -29.33 -12.15 -18.33
C VAL A 40 -29.95 -13.00 -17.22
N GLU A 41 -31.14 -12.63 -16.75
CA GLU A 41 -31.88 -13.30 -15.68
C GLU A 41 -32.31 -14.73 -16.06
N ASN A 42 -32.54 -14.97 -17.34
CA ASN A 42 -33.07 -16.22 -17.88
C ASN A 42 -31.98 -17.17 -18.41
N ILE A 43 -30.71 -16.75 -18.39
CA ILE A 43 -29.59 -17.63 -18.79
C ILE A 43 -29.54 -18.86 -17.87
N ASN A 44 -29.46 -20.05 -18.47
CA ASN A 44 -29.33 -21.29 -17.71
C ASN A 44 -27.95 -21.38 -17.03
N ARG A 45 -27.95 -21.44 -15.70
CA ARG A 45 -26.74 -21.46 -14.86
C ARG A 45 -25.78 -22.61 -15.20
N THR A 46 -26.30 -23.80 -15.55
CA THR A 46 -25.48 -24.97 -15.90
C THR A 46 -24.79 -24.79 -17.24
N LEU A 47 -25.51 -24.30 -18.25
CA LEU A 47 -24.92 -24.01 -19.57
C LEU A 47 -23.88 -22.91 -19.48
N LEU A 48 -24.16 -21.85 -18.72
CA LEU A 48 -23.17 -20.80 -18.48
C LEU A 48 -21.90 -21.34 -17.83
N LYS A 49 -22.02 -22.29 -16.88
CA LYS A 49 -20.85 -22.92 -16.26
C LYS A 49 -20.04 -23.74 -17.27
N ILE A 50 -20.68 -24.53 -18.13
CA ILE A 50 -20.02 -25.31 -19.19
C ILE A 50 -19.28 -24.35 -20.14
N PHE A 51 -19.94 -23.27 -20.57
CA PHE A 51 -19.33 -22.24 -21.39
C PHE A 51 -18.05 -21.68 -20.75
N LEU A 52 -18.06 -21.41 -19.44
CA LEU A 52 -16.88 -20.93 -18.73
C LEU A 52 -15.75 -21.97 -18.71
N GLU A 53 -16.06 -23.23 -18.39
CA GLU A 53 -15.08 -24.31 -18.35
C GLU A 53 -14.43 -24.58 -19.71
N GLU A 54 -15.19 -24.42 -20.80
CA GLU A 54 -14.69 -24.57 -22.16
C GLU A 54 -13.77 -23.41 -22.58
N ASN A 55 -14.14 -22.17 -22.27
CA ASN A 55 -13.52 -20.98 -22.88
C ASN A 55 -12.51 -20.26 -21.98
N PHE A 56 -12.45 -20.59 -20.69
CA PHE A 56 -11.58 -19.92 -19.72
C PHE A 56 -10.72 -20.91 -18.94
N SER A 57 -9.47 -20.53 -18.67
CA SER A 57 -8.55 -21.27 -17.82
C SER A 57 -8.77 -20.94 -16.34
N PRO A 58 -8.37 -21.82 -15.40
CA PRO A 58 -8.40 -21.50 -13.99
C PRO A 58 -7.63 -20.20 -13.71
N PRO A 59 -8.08 -19.36 -12.76
CA PRO A 59 -7.34 -18.14 -12.46
C PRO A 59 -5.91 -18.48 -12.01
N GLY A 60 -4.96 -17.58 -12.24
CA GLY A 60 -3.55 -17.76 -11.89
C GLY A 60 -2.76 -18.65 -12.85
N SER A 61 -3.37 -19.24 -13.88
CA SER A 61 -2.65 -19.99 -14.92
C SER A 61 -1.82 -19.09 -15.84
N GLU A 62 -2.00 -17.76 -15.76
CA GLU A 62 -1.25 -16.75 -16.51
C GLU A 62 0.10 -16.36 -15.86
N MET A 63 0.48 -17.00 -14.75
CA MET A 63 1.71 -16.74 -14.03
C MET A 63 2.57 -17.99 -13.89
N MET A 64 3.88 -17.82 -13.98
CA MET A 64 4.86 -18.86 -13.70
C MET A 64 5.66 -18.50 -12.45
N SER A 65 5.99 -19.50 -11.63
CA SER A 65 6.97 -19.33 -10.55
C SER A 65 8.36 -19.15 -11.15
N CYS A 66 9.17 -18.29 -10.54
CA CYS A 66 10.56 -18.10 -10.89
C CYS A 66 11.43 -17.94 -9.65
N THR A 67 12.70 -18.36 -9.74
CA THR A 67 13.69 -18.12 -8.69
C THR A 67 14.37 -16.77 -8.94
N PRO A 68 14.43 -15.86 -7.97
CA PRO A 68 15.17 -14.61 -8.10
C PRO A 68 16.66 -14.85 -8.36
N PRO A 69 17.31 -14.06 -9.24
CA PRO A 69 18.71 -14.27 -9.60
C PRO A 69 19.69 -14.00 -8.44
N ASP A 70 19.31 -13.13 -7.52
CA ASP A 70 20.08 -12.70 -6.34
C ASP A 70 19.60 -13.37 -5.04
N TRP A 71 18.76 -14.41 -5.13
CA TRP A 71 18.31 -15.12 -3.95
C TRP A 71 19.46 -15.88 -3.28
N ASN A 72 19.65 -15.62 -1.99
CA ASN A 72 20.60 -16.32 -1.14
C ASN A 72 19.83 -17.00 -0.01
N PRO A 73 19.96 -18.32 0.24
CA PRO A 73 19.29 -18.99 1.35
C PRO A 73 19.77 -18.54 2.74
N GLN A 74 20.96 -17.94 2.84
CA GLN A 74 21.59 -17.51 4.10
C GLN A 74 22.20 -16.11 3.95
N PRO A 75 21.40 -15.05 3.74
CA PRO A 75 21.91 -13.69 3.61
C PRO A 75 22.54 -13.23 4.94
N ALA A 76 23.67 -12.52 4.86
CA ALA A 76 24.51 -12.16 6.00
C ALA A 76 23.73 -11.36 7.05
N LYS A 77 22.85 -10.47 6.59
CA LYS A 77 21.98 -9.68 7.46
C LYS A 77 21.01 -10.53 8.27
N LEU A 78 20.40 -11.57 7.68
CA LEU A 78 19.55 -12.49 8.46
C LEU A 78 20.39 -13.40 9.35
N MET A 79 21.59 -13.78 8.91
CA MET A 79 22.51 -14.57 9.74
C MET A 79 22.99 -13.83 10.99
N SER A 80 22.98 -12.49 10.96
CA SER A 80 23.31 -11.64 12.12
C SER A 80 22.25 -11.65 13.23
N ILE A 81 21.05 -12.23 12.98
CA ILE A 81 20.03 -12.39 14.02
C ILE A 81 20.57 -13.33 15.11
N VAL A 82 20.68 -12.79 16.33
CA VAL A 82 21.29 -13.47 17.48
C VAL A 82 20.43 -14.65 17.96
N ASP A 83 19.11 -14.45 18.08
CA ASP A 83 18.20 -15.51 18.52
C ASP A 83 18.08 -16.59 17.43
N PRO A 84 18.46 -17.85 17.70
CA PRO A 84 18.49 -18.90 16.68
C PRO A 84 17.11 -19.25 16.14
N HIS A 85 16.05 -19.13 16.95
CA HIS A 85 14.69 -19.45 16.53
C HIS A 85 14.11 -18.34 15.64
N LEU A 86 14.36 -17.07 15.99
CA LEU A 86 13.99 -15.95 15.12
C LEU A 86 14.80 -15.94 13.83
N ARG A 87 16.08 -16.34 13.89
CA ARG A 87 16.91 -16.50 12.69
C ARG A 87 16.35 -17.59 11.78
N GLU A 88 16.05 -18.78 12.30
CA GLU A 88 15.44 -19.86 11.51
C GLU A 88 14.13 -19.42 10.87
N TRP A 89 13.27 -18.72 11.62
CA TRP A 89 12.03 -18.18 11.10
C TRP A 89 12.27 -17.18 9.95
N ALA A 90 13.20 -16.24 10.12
CA ALA A 90 13.55 -15.28 9.08
C ALA A 90 14.08 -15.97 7.80
N LEU A 91 14.89 -17.02 7.94
CA LEU A 91 15.38 -17.82 6.79
C LEU A 91 14.24 -18.56 6.07
N LYS A 92 13.21 -19.02 6.79
CA LYS A 92 12.03 -19.60 6.17
C LYS A 92 11.19 -18.56 5.44
N LEU A 93 11.09 -17.33 5.97
CA LEU A 93 10.41 -16.23 5.29
C LEU A 93 11.17 -15.75 4.04
N ASN A 94 12.50 -15.92 4.01
CA ASN A 94 13.35 -15.64 2.86
C ASN A 94 13.13 -16.65 1.69
N ALA A 95 12.47 -17.78 1.92
CA ALA A 95 12.07 -18.71 0.86
C ALA A 95 10.82 -18.18 0.12
N ILE A 96 11.02 -17.11 -0.65
CA ILE A 96 9.96 -16.43 -1.42
C ILE A 96 9.59 -17.20 -2.70
N ASP A 97 8.37 -16.99 -3.19
CA ASP A 97 7.86 -17.54 -4.47
C ASP A 97 7.43 -16.41 -5.43
N PRO A 98 8.39 -15.72 -6.07
CA PRO A 98 8.10 -14.68 -7.05
C PRO A 98 7.45 -15.26 -8.31
N LYS A 99 6.70 -14.38 -8.98
CA LYS A 99 5.95 -14.68 -10.20
C LYS A 99 6.48 -13.87 -11.36
N ILE A 100 6.39 -14.46 -12.55
CA ILE A 100 6.55 -13.78 -13.83
C ILE A 100 5.28 -14.01 -14.66
N GLU A 101 4.83 -12.98 -15.35
CA GLU A 101 3.65 -13.02 -16.20
C GLU A 101 3.97 -13.58 -17.59
N GLU A 102 3.06 -14.38 -18.14
CA GLU A 102 3.07 -14.73 -19.56
C GLU A 102 2.38 -13.62 -20.37
N THR A 103 3.09 -12.99 -21.32
CA THR A 103 2.53 -11.87 -22.08
C THR A 103 1.36 -12.31 -22.96
N SER A 104 0.14 -11.90 -22.61
CA SER A 104 -1.07 -12.17 -23.41
C SER A 104 -2.14 -11.09 -23.26
N SER A 105 -2.93 -10.85 -24.31
CA SER A 105 -4.13 -10.00 -24.26
C SER A 105 -5.36 -10.72 -23.69
N ARG A 106 -5.20 -11.98 -23.29
CA ARG A 106 -6.29 -12.88 -22.91
C ARG A 106 -6.63 -12.86 -21.43
N HIS A 107 -5.99 -12.04 -20.62
CA HIS A 107 -6.27 -11.92 -19.20
C HIS A 107 -6.30 -10.46 -18.75
N SER A 108 -6.87 -10.25 -17.57
CA SER A 108 -6.97 -8.94 -16.95
C SER A 108 -5.67 -8.44 -16.31
N LEU A 109 -4.62 -9.28 -16.21
CA LEU A 109 -3.32 -8.91 -15.64
C LEU A 109 -2.63 -7.86 -16.51
N LEU A 110 -2.02 -6.86 -15.87
CA LEU A 110 -1.27 -5.79 -16.52
C LEU A 110 0.19 -6.22 -16.67
N PHE A 111 0.63 -6.35 -17.93
CA PHE A 111 1.99 -6.72 -18.29
C PHE A 111 3.05 -6.04 -17.42
N MET A 112 3.94 -6.83 -16.81
CA MET A 112 5.14 -6.37 -16.11
C MET A 112 6.43 -6.85 -16.80
N PRO A 113 7.42 -5.97 -17.03
CA PRO A 113 8.68 -6.34 -17.69
C PRO A 113 9.57 -7.27 -16.86
N HIS A 114 9.38 -7.34 -15.54
CA HIS A 114 10.19 -8.15 -14.63
C HIS A 114 9.33 -9.01 -13.71
N MET A 115 9.98 -9.95 -13.00
CA MET A 115 9.35 -10.70 -11.92
C MET A 115 8.79 -9.79 -10.81
N PHE A 116 7.75 -10.25 -10.13
CA PHE A 116 7.09 -9.55 -9.04
C PHE A 116 6.70 -10.51 -7.92
N ILE A 117 6.50 -9.96 -6.73
CA ILE A 117 6.03 -10.71 -5.57
C ILE A 117 4.61 -10.24 -5.25
N ILE A 118 3.73 -11.20 -4.98
CA ILE A 118 2.33 -10.98 -4.61
C ILE A 118 2.16 -11.09 -3.09
N PRO A 119 1.14 -10.44 -2.50
CA PRO A 119 0.87 -10.57 -1.05
C PRO A 119 0.56 -12.00 -0.59
N GLY A 120 0.06 -12.86 -1.49
CA GLY A 120 -0.24 -14.27 -1.24
C GLY A 120 -1.74 -14.59 -1.12
N GLY A 121 -2.06 -15.88 -0.98
CA GLY A 121 -3.43 -16.37 -0.86
C GLY A 121 -4.26 -16.11 -2.12
N ARG A 122 -5.37 -15.36 -1.98
CA ARG A 122 -6.28 -15.07 -3.10
C ARG A 122 -5.76 -13.99 -4.06
N PHE A 123 -4.75 -13.22 -3.65
CA PHE A 123 -4.18 -12.12 -4.44
C PHE A 123 -3.25 -12.68 -5.50
N ARG A 124 -3.46 -12.30 -6.76
CA ARG A 124 -2.81 -12.90 -7.95
C ARG A 124 -2.22 -11.83 -8.87
N GLU A 125 -1.88 -10.69 -8.28
CA GLU A 125 -1.31 -9.53 -8.93
C GLU A 125 -0.48 -8.76 -7.91
N PHE A 126 0.39 -7.86 -8.37
CA PHE A 126 1.00 -6.90 -7.46
C PHE A 126 -0.08 -6.02 -6.82
N TYR A 127 0.19 -5.55 -5.60
CA TYR A 127 -0.56 -4.49 -4.95
C TYR A 127 0.42 -3.37 -4.56
N TYR A 128 0.04 -2.13 -4.83
CA TYR A 128 1.00 -1.02 -4.83
C TYR A 128 1.59 -0.76 -3.44
N TRP A 129 0.75 -0.51 -2.44
CA TRP A 129 1.29 -0.16 -1.12
C TRP A 129 1.92 -1.39 -0.40
N ASP A 130 1.43 -2.60 -0.67
CA ASP A 130 2.01 -3.85 -0.18
C ASP A 130 3.45 -4.04 -0.66
N ALA A 131 3.73 -3.64 -1.91
CA ALA A 131 5.06 -3.73 -2.50
C ALA A 131 6.13 -2.97 -1.70
N TYR A 132 5.78 -1.89 -0.98
CA TYR A 132 6.75 -1.16 -0.16
C TYR A 132 7.26 -2.03 0.98
N TRP A 133 6.36 -2.73 1.67
CA TRP A 133 6.70 -3.61 2.78
C TRP A 133 7.45 -4.85 2.31
N ILE A 134 7.08 -5.39 1.14
CA ILE A 134 7.79 -6.50 0.49
C ILE A 134 9.23 -6.07 0.16
N ILE A 135 9.42 -4.90 -0.45
CA ILE A 135 10.74 -4.36 -0.78
C ILE A 135 11.61 -4.19 0.47
N LYS A 136 11.05 -3.74 1.60
CA LYS A 136 11.81 -3.69 2.87
C LYS A 136 12.28 -5.09 3.30
N GLY A 137 11.46 -6.12 3.12
CA GLY A 137 11.82 -7.52 3.37
C GLY A 137 12.91 -8.03 2.42
N LEU A 138 12.83 -7.69 1.13
CA LEU A 138 13.84 -8.02 0.13
C LEU A 138 15.19 -7.37 0.45
N ILE A 139 15.19 -6.09 0.80
CA ILE A 139 16.40 -5.37 1.25
C ILE A 139 16.97 -5.99 2.53
N ALA A 140 16.12 -6.44 3.45
CA ALA A 140 16.57 -7.16 4.65
C ALA A 140 17.20 -8.53 4.33
N SER A 141 16.80 -9.12 3.20
CA SER A 141 17.30 -10.38 2.66
C SER A 141 18.45 -10.18 1.65
N GLU A 142 18.95 -8.95 1.50
CA GLU A 142 20.04 -8.57 0.59
C GLU A 142 19.74 -8.82 -0.90
N MET A 143 18.45 -8.84 -1.27
CA MET A 143 17.96 -9.07 -2.63
C MET A 143 17.76 -7.75 -3.39
N TYR A 144 18.87 -7.08 -3.72
CA TYR A 144 18.87 -5.74 -4.31
C TYR A 144 18.44 -5.73 -5.79
N ASP A 145 18.80 -6.73 -6.58
CA ASP A 145 18.41 -6.82 -8.00
C ASP A 145 16.91 -7.10 -8.12
N THR A 146 16.40 -8.00 -7.28
CA THR A 146 14.94 -8.25 -7.19
C THR A 146 14.19 -7.00 -6.74
N THR A 147 14.74 -6.26 -5.77
CA THR A 147 14.16 -4.99 -5.32
C THR A 147 14.09 -3.98 -6.47
N LYS A 148 15.18 -3.82 -7.23
CA LYS A 148 15.25 -2.93 -8.40
C LYS A 148 14.19 -3.30 -9.43
N ALA A 149 14.09 -4.58 -9.78
CA ALA A 149 13.10 -5.11 -10.72
C ALA A 149 11.64 -4.82 -10.29
N MET A 150 11.33 -4.98 -9.00
CA MET A 150 10.01 -4.63 -8.46
C MET A 150 9.70 -3.14 -8.60
N ILE A 151 10.67 -2.26 -8.33
CA ILE A 151 10.51 -0.81 -8.48
C ILE A 151 10.32 -0.44 -9.96
N GLU A 152 11.08 -1.05 -10.86
CA GLU A 152 10.96 -0.83 -12.32
C GLU A 152 9.60 -1.27 -12.86
N ASN A 153 9.06 -2.39 -12.36
CA ASN A 153 7.70 -2.82 -12.68
C ASN A 153 6.66 -1.75 -12.34
N LEU A 154 6.72 -1.18 -11.13
CA LEU A 154 5.80 -0.12 -10.72
C LEU A 154 6.06 1.18 -11.49
N GLY A 155 7.32 1.50 -11.78
CA GLY A 155 7.69 2.62 -12.65
C GLY A 155 7.05 2.52 -14.04
N SER A 156 7.04 1.32 -14.64
CA SER A 156 6.38 1.07 -15.93
C SER A 156 4.87 1.33 -15.91
N MET A 157 4.23 1.22 -14.73
CA MET A 157 2.81 1.57 -14.57
C MET A 157 2.62 3.07 -14.63
N VAL A 158 3.49 3.83 -13.96
CA VAL A 158 3.48 5.30 -14.02
C VAL A 158 3.79 5.78 -15.44
N GLU A 159 4.70 5.13 -16.15
CA GLU A 159 5.00 5.48 -17.54
C GLU A 159 3.78 5.30 -18.45
N ARG A 160 3.07 4.17 -18.35
CA ARG A 160 1.91 3.86 -19.20
C ARG A 160 0.63 4.56 -18.79
N PHE A 161 0.38 4.73 -17.49
CA PHE A 161 -0.91 5.17 -16.96
C PHE A 161 -0.86 6.49 -16.19
N GLY A 162 0.34 7.02 -15.91
CA GLY A 162 0.55 8.24 -15.13
C GLY A 162 0.59 8.03 -13.62
N PHE A 163 0.24 6.83 -13.13
CA PHE A 163 0.24 6.48 -11.72
C PHE A 163 0.37 4.97 -11.55
N VAL A 164 0.65 4.51 -10.32
CA VAL A 164 0.57 3.08 -10.01
C VAL A 164 -0.87 2.71 -9.61
N PRO A 165 -1.54 1.80 -10.34
CA PRO A 165 -2.86 1.30 -9.99
C PRO A 165 -2.87 0.59 -8.63
N ASN A 166 -4.04 0.45 -8.03
CA ASN A 166 -4.21 -0.30 -6.77
C ASN A 166 -3.56 -1.70 -6.84
N GLY A 167 -3.74 -2.40 -7.95
CA GLY A 167 -3.00 -3.61 -8.26
C GLY A 167 -2.87 -3.85 -9.76
N GLY A 168 -2.18 -4.92 -10.13
CA GLY A 168 -1.80 -5.23 -11.51
C GLY A 168 -2.90 -5.73 -12.42
N ARG A 169 -4.12 -5.19 -12.36
CA ARG A 169 -5.25 -5.63 -13.19
C ARG A 169 -5.93 -4.44 -13.88
N VAL A 170 -6.43 -4.66 -15.11
CA VAL A 170 -7.07 -3.61 -15.94
C VAL A 170 -8.22 -2.90 -15.20
N TYR A 171 -9.01 -3.63 -14.41
CA TYR A 171 -10.12 -3.05 -13.64
C TYR A 171 -9.68 -2.19 -12.44
N TYR A 172 -8.38 -2.14 -12.12
CA TYR A 172 -7.81 -1.24 -11.13
C TYR A 172 -7.31 0.08 -11.71
N LEU A 173 -7.32 0.28 -13.04
CA LEU A 173 -6.85 1.51 -13.72
C LEU A 173 -7.65 2.78 -13.42
N ARG A 174 -8.61 2.76 -12.49
CA ARG A 174 -9.38 3.95 -12.06
C ARG A 174 -9.02 4.43 -10.66
N ARG A 175 -8.19 3.69 -9.92
CA ARG A 175 -7.83 3.99 -8.54
C ARG A 175 -6.39 3.58 -8.23
N SER A 176 -5.76 4.33 -7.34
CA SER A 176 -4.43 4.04 -6.81
C SER A 176 -4.53 3.52 -5.36
N GLN A 177 -3.41 3.52 -4.65
CA GLN A 177 -3.22 3.18 -3.25
C GLN A 177 -2.24 4.21 -2.62
N PRO A 178 -1.90 4.14 -1.32
CA PRO A 178 -0.88 5.00 -0.74
C PRO A 178 0.38 5.13 -1.62
N PRO A 179 0.80 6.35 -2.00
CA PRO A 179 1.84 6.56 -3.01
C PRO A 179 3.24 6.38 -2.42
N LEU A 180 3.73 5.14 -2.42
CA LEU A 180 4.97 4.74 -1.77
C LEU A 180 6.14 4.48 -2.73
N LEU A 181 5.98 4.69 -4.05
CA LEU A 181 7.04 4.43 -5.04
C LEU A 181 8.32 5.23 -4.76
N ALA A 182 8.20 6.52 -4.41
CA ALA A 182 9.37 7.32 -4.02
C ALA A 182 10.04 6.74 -2.76
N GLY A 183 9.25 6.27 -1.79
CA GLY A 183 9.74 5.56 -0.61
C GLY A 183 10.52 4.30 -0.98
N MET A 184 10.06 3.52 -1.95
CA MET A 184 10.78 2.32 -2.42
C MET A 184 12.12 2.68 -3.08
N VAL A 185 12.14 3.72 -3.94
CA VAL A 185 13.37 4.23 -4.57
C VAL A 185 14.36 4.73 -3.52
N TYR A 186 13.88 5.45 -2.50
CA TYR A 186 14.70 5.91 -1.37
C TYR A 186 15.34 4.74 -0.61
N GLU A 187 14.56 3.73 -0.23
CA GLU A 187 15.07 2.57 0.52
C GLU A 187 16.13 1.79 -0.28
N TYR A 188 15.90 1.59 -1.59
CA TYR A 188 16.87 0.96 -2.48
C TYR A 188 18.14 1.79 -2.61
N TYR A 189 18.02 3.10 -2.86
CA TYR A 189 19.18 3.97 -2.98
C TYR A 189 19.99 4.00 -1.68
N GLU A 190 19.33 3.98 -0.52
CA GLU A 190 20.05 4.07 0.75
C GLU A 190 21.01 2.90 0.99
N VAL A 191 20.72 1.72 0.45
CA VAL A 191 21.57 0.53 0.60
C VAL A 191 22.52 0.30 -0.57
N THR A 192 22.17 0.73 -1.80
CA THR A 192 23.00 0.49 -3.00
C THR A 192 23.84 1.69 -3.43
N LYS A 193 23.41 2.90 -3.07
CA LYS A 193 23.94 4.18 -3.57
C LYS A 193 23.97 4.28 -5.11
N ASP A 194 23.10 3.54 -5.80
CA ASP A 194 22.98 3.52 -7.26
C ASP A 194 22.42 4.84 -7.81
N LYS A 195 23.32 5.76 -8.15
CA LYS A 195 22.97 7.10 -8.69
C LYS A 195 22.32 7.03 -10.07
N GLU A 196 22.67 6.05 -10.90
CA GLU A 196 22.09 5.90 -12.24
C GLU A 196 20.63 5.49 -12.16
N PHE A 197 20.30 4.60 -11.22
CA PHE A 197 18.92 4.20 -11.00
C PHE A 197 18.03 5.36 -10.53
N ILE A 198 18.52 6.21 -9.61
CA ILE A 198 17.73 7.38 -9.19
C ILE A 198 17.57 8.38 -10.34
N ARG A 199 18.58 8.57 -11.22
CA ARG A 199 18.44 9.40 -12.43
C ARG A 199 17.32 8.88 -13.34
N LYS A 200 17.22 7.56 -13.51
CA LYS A 200 16.14 6.91 -14.27
C LYS A 200 14.77 7.11 -13.61
N MET A 201 14.70 6.96 -12.28
CA MET A 201 13.42 6.96 -11.56
C MET A 201 12.87 8.36 -11.27
N LEU A 202 13.70 9.39 -11.11
CA LEU A 202 13.25 10.73 -10.73
C LEU A 202 12.15 11.31 -11.65
N PRO A 203 12.28 11.29 -13.00
CA PRO A 203 11.21 11.74 -13.89
C PRO A 203 9.89 10.95 -13.74
N ILE A 204 9.99 9.65 -13.42
CA ILE A 204 8.84 8.78 -13.19
C ILE A 204 8.14 9.17 -11.89
N LEU A 205 8.90 9.43 -10.82
CA LEU A 205 8.35 9.90 -9.54
C LEU A 205 7.67 11.28 -9.67
N GLU A 206 8.26 12.21 -10.42
CA GLU A 206 7.63 13.51 -10.71
C GLU A 206 6.30 13.33 -11.47
N LYS A 207 6.26 12.39 -12.44
CA LYS A 207 5.05 12.07 -13.21
C LYS A 207 3.94 11.51 -12.32
N GLU A 208 4.26 10.64 -11.36
CA GLU A 208 3.26 10.14 -10.40
C GLU A 208 2.71 11.28 -9.52
N LEU A 209 3.58 12.15 -9.00
CA LEU A 209 3.13 13.31 -8.21
C LEU A 209 2.25 14.26 -9.02
N LEU A 210 2.56 14.46 -10.30
CA LEU A 210 1.72 15.23 -11.19
C LEU A 210 0.33 14.61 -11.32
N PHE A 211 0.22 13.28 -11.44
CA PHE A 211 -1.09 12.62 -11.41
C PHE A 211 -1.86 12.94 -10.13
N TRP A 212 -1.23 12.83 -8.95
CA TRP A 212 -1.88 13.15 -7.68
C TRP A 212 -2.32 14.62 -7.63
N GLN A 213 -1.46 15.53 -8.06
CA GLN A 213 -1.74 16.97 -8.09
C GLN A 213 -2.90 17.31 -9.02
N THR A 214 -2.93 16.75 -10.23
CA THR A 214 -3.97 17.05 -11.21
C THR A 214 -5.31 16.39 -10.88
N ASN A 215 -5.28 15.16 -10.33
CA ASN A 215 -6.48 14.34 -10.26
C ASN A 215 -7.03 14.11 -8.85
N ARG A 216 -6.25 14.42 -7.80
CA ARG A 216 -6.57 14.04 -6.40
C ARG A 216 -6.39 15.18 -5.40
N MET A 217 -5.86 16.32 -5.81
CA MET A 217 -5.76 17.52 -4.99
C MET A 217 -7.08 18.31 -5.00
N VAL A 218 -7.43 18.86 -3.85
CA VAL A 218 -8.61 19.71 -3.64
C VAL A 218 -8.27 20.91 -2.77
N ASN A 219 -9.06 21.97 -2.89
CA ASN A 219 -8.98 23.13 -2.00
C ASN A 219 -9.78 22.87 -0.72
N VAL A 220 -9.22 23.26 0.42
CA VAL A 220 -9.88 23.22 1.73
C VAL A 220 -9.67 24.53 2.45
N THR A 221 -10.75 25.12 2.97
CA THR A 221 -10.70 26.38 3.71
C THR A 221 -10.77 26.10 5.20
N VAL A 222 -9.73 26.50 5.94
CA VAL A 222 -9.68 26.40 7.41
C VAL A 222 -9.42 27.79 7.97
N ASN A 223 -10.30 28.27 8.85
CA ASN A 223 -10.22 29.60 9.48
C ASN A 223 -10.02 30.73 8.46
N GLY A 224 -10.76 30.70 7.34
CA GLY A 224 -10.70 31.71 6.29
C GLY A 224 -9.47 31.66 5.38
N THR A 225 -8.54 30.71 5.58
CA THR A 225 -7.39 30.50 4.70
C THR A 225 -7.58 29.23 3.88
N THR A 226 -7.36 29.32 2.56
CA THR A 226 -7.43 28.17 1.65
C THR A 226 -6.09 27.46 1.56
N TYR A 227 -6.13 26.14 1.74
CA TYR A 227 -5.01 25.22 1.57
C TYR A 227 -5.33 24.20 0.49
N MET A 228 -4.30 23.54 -0.05
CA MET A 228 -4.45 22.43 -1.00
C MET A 228 -4.08 21.12 -0.31
N ALA A 229 -4.96 20.13 -0.36
CA ALA A 229 -4.76 18.82 0.25
C ALA A 229 -5.22 17.71 -0.70
N TYR A 230 -4.78 16.48 -0.44
CA TYR A 230 -5.07 15.31 -1.27
C TYR A 230 -6.17 14.44 -0.65
N ARG A 231 -6.96 13.80 -1.50
CA ARG A 231 -7.94 12.77 -1.10
C ARG A 231 -7.81 11.52 -1.95
N TYR A 232 -8.15 10.36 -1.39
CA TYR A 232 -8.40 9.18 -2.20
C TYR A 232 -9.68 9.40 -3.03
N ASN A 233 -9.62 9.08 -4.32
CA ASN A 233 -10.77 9.19 -5.20
C ASN A 233 -10.70 8.14 -6.32
N THR A 234 -11.88 7.70 -6.78
CA THR A 234 -12.06 6.82 -7.93
C THR A 234 -13.02 7.48 -8.90
N MET A 235 -12.63 7.63 -10.18
CA MET A 235 -13.56 8.15 -11.20
C MET A 235 -14.65 7.11 -11.48
N SER A 236 -15.91 7.44 -11.18
CA SER A 236 -17.07 6.60 -11.47
C SER A 236 -18.17 7.46 -12.07
N ASN A 237 -18.82 6.93 -13.12
CA ASN A 237 -19.93 7.59 -13.83
C ASN A 237 -21.31 7.20 -13.24
N MET A 238 -21.32 6.45 -12.13
CA MET A 238 -22.55 6.08 -11.41
C MET A 238 -22.77 7.04 -10.23
N PRO A 239 -23.97 7.63 -10.07
CA PRO A 239 -24.37 8.33 -8.85
C PRO A 239 -24.35 7.35 -7.67
N ARG A 240 -23.73 7.74 -6.55
CA ARG A 240 -23.48 6.83 -5.41
C ARG A 240 -23.98 7.44 -4.08
N PRO A 241 -24.88 6.77 -3.33
CA PRO A 241 -25.37 7.23 -2.02
C PRO A 241 -24.34 7.27 -0.87
N GLU A 242 -23.14 6.69 -1.02
CA GLU A 242 -22.17 6.42 0.08
C GLU A 242 -20.94 7.36 0.13
N SER A 243 -21.01 8.57 -0.43
CA SER A 243 -19.86 9.46 -0.68
C SER A 243 -19.11 10.04 0.55
N PHE A 244 -19.23 9.45 1.75
CA PHE A 244 -18.51 9.90 2.95
C PHE A 244 -16.98 9.95 2.75
N ALA A 245 -16.40 8.99 2.02
CA ALA A 245 -14.97 8.96 1.74
C ALA A 245 -14.48 10.10 0.81
N VAL A 246 -15.37 10.67 -0.01
CA VAL A 246 -15.04 11.80 -0.92
C VAL A 246 -14.95 13.13 -0.15
N ASP A 247 -15.61 13.18 1.01
CA ASP A 247 -15.64 14.32 1.93
C ASP A 247 -14.56 14.24 3.02
N VAL A 248 -13.67 13.25 2.98
CA VAL A 248 -12.59 13.12 3.96
C VAL A 248 -11.25 13.36 3.28
N LEU A 249 -10.44 14.23 3.88
CA LEU A 249 -9.01 14.35 3.61
C LEU A 249 -8.27 13.41 4.57
N PRO A 250 -7.65 12.33 4.08
CA PRO A 250 -6.92 11.40 4.93
C PRO A 250 -5.58 11.98 5.35
N VAL A 251 -5.25 11.94 6.65
CA VAL A 251 -3.97 12.42 7.17
C VAL A 251 -2.80 11.62 6.63
N ASP A 252 -2.97 10.31 6.46
CA ASP A 252 -1.95 9.39 5.96
C ASP A 252 -1.53 9.72 4.52
N LEU A 253 -2.49 9.87 3.60
CA LEU A 253 -2.21 10.26 2.21
C LEU A 253 -1.42 11.57 2.13
N ASN A 254 -1.84 12.57 2.89
CA ASN A 254 -1.18 13.87 2.89
C ASN A 254 0.22 13.77 3.52
N ALA A 255 0.40 12.94 4.56
CA ALA A 255 1.70 12.65 5.12
C ALA A 255 2.62 11.90 4.16
N PHE A 256 2.11 10.97 3.34
CA PHE A 256 2.88 10.28 2.29
C PHE A 256 3.26 11.21 1.14
N ILE A 257 2.35 12.06 0.65
CA ILE A 257 2.70 13.04 -0.39
C ILE A 257 3.78 14.02 0.10
N CYS A 258 3.64 14.47 1.35
CA CYS A 258 4.67 15.28 2.00
C CYS A 258 6.03 14.58 2.08
N TRP A 259 6.02 13.27 2.38
CA TRP A 259 7.22 12.44 2.37
C TRP A 259 7.83 12.33 0.98
N ASN A 260 7.02 12.19 -0.06
CA ASN A 260 7.49 12.11 -1.44
C ASN A 260 8.19 13.42 -1.87
N TYR A 261 7.70 14.59 -1.44
CA TYR A 261 8.43 15.84 -1.67
C TYR A 261 9.79 15.88 -0.94
N ASP A 262 9.85 15.34 0.27
CA ASP A 262 11.09 15.21 1.06
C ASP A 262 12.10 14.28 0.37
N ILE A 263 11.64 13.13 -0.08
CA ILE A 263 12.44 12.16 -0.81
C ILE A 263 12.94 12.77 -2.12
N LEU A 264 12.11 13.49 -2.87
CA LEU A 264 12.54 14.10 -4.11
C LEU A 264 13.60 15.17 -3.90
N GLU A 265 13.43 16.06 -2.92
CA GLU A 265 14.49 17.01 -2.54
C GLU A 265 15.81 16.27 -2.31
N TYR A 266 15.78 15.23 -1.46
CA TYR A 266 16.94 14.43 -1.11
C TYR A 266 17.58 13.74 -2.33
N LEU A 267 16.78 13.09 -3.18
CA LEU A 267 17.29 12.33 -4.31
C LEU A 267 17.84 13.24 -5.43
N PHE A 268 17.22 14.40 -5.68
CA PHE A 268 17.76 15.40 -6.63
C PHE A 268 19.10 15.96 -6.14
N GLU A 269 19.25 16.20 -4.84
CA GLU A 269 20.55 16.59 -4.26
C GLU A 269 21.62 15.52 -4.53
N ARG A 270 21.29 14.23 -4.45
CA ARG A 270 22.25 13.13 -4.68
C ARG A 270 22.72 12.97 -6.11
N ILE A 271 22.00 13.50 -7.09
CA ILE A 271 22.43 13.57 -8.49
C ILE A 271 22.95 14.95 -8.89
N ASP A 272 23.19 15.82 -7.90
CA ASP A 272 23.74 17.16 -8.08
C ASP A 272 22.80 18.11 -8.87
N ASP A 273 21.49 17.84 -8.86
CA ASP A 273 20.45 18.73 -9.41
C ASP A 273 19.92 19.65 -8.30
N GLN A 274 20.69 20.71 -8.04
CA GLN A 274 20.40 21.67 -6.98
C GLN A 274 19.09 22.44 -7.23
N VAL A 275 18.77 22.72 -8.50
CA VAL A 275 17.57 23.49 -8.88
C VAL A 275 16.31 22.73 -8.50
N LYS A 276 16.23 21.45 -8.87
CA LYS A 276 15.09 20.59 -8.50
C LYS A 276 15.05 20.31 -7.00
N SER A 277 16.21 20.12 -6.35
CA SER A 277 16.27 19.94 -4.91
C SER A 277 15.67 21.13 -4.16
N GLU A 278 16.09 22.36 -4.50
CA GLU A 278 15.57 23.59 -3.91
C GLU A 278 14.07 23.79 -4.18
N PHE A 279 13.62 23.48 -5.39
CA PHE A 279 12.19 23.48 -5.71
C PHE A 279 11.39 22.56 -4.77
N TYR A 280 11.81 21.30 -4.60
CA TYR A 280 11.10 20.36 -3.73
C TYR A 280 11.22 20.71 -2.25
N ARG A 281 12.33 21.34 -1.82
CA ARG A 281 12.48 21.91 -0.48
C ARG A 281 11.39 22.94 -0.19
N GLU A 282 11.13 23.87 -1.12
CA GLU A 282 10.08 24.87 -0.97
C GLU A 282 8.67 24.27 -0.99
N VAL A 283 8.41 23.35 -1.93
CA VAL A 283 7.12 22.65 -2.04
C VAL A 283 6.83 21.90 -0.74
N ARG A 284 7.80 21.14 -0.23
CA ARG A 284 7.71 20.44 1.06
C ARG A 284 7.44 21.41 2.21
N ALA A 285 8.15 22.53 2.30
CA ALA A 285 7.95 23.50 3.38
C ALA A 285 6.53 24.09 3.39
N LYS A 286 6.02 24.47 2.21
CA LYS A 286 4.64 24.94 2.03
C LYS A 286 3.64 23.86 2.41
N PHE A 287 3.86 22.63 1.97
CA PHE A 287 2.93 21.52 2.20
C PHE A 287 2.93 21.03 3.66
N ARG A 288 4.07 21.01 4.35
CA ARG A 288 4.15 20.75 5.81
C ARG A 288 3.30 21.75 6.60
N ASN A 289 3.24 23.01 6.18
CA ASN A 289 2.34 23.99 6.78
C ASN A 289 0.87 23.63 6.54
N THR A 290 0.48 23.16 5.36
CA THR A 290 -0.87 22.61 5.12
C THR A 290 -1.17 21.46 6.07
N VAL A 291 -0.28 20.47 6.19
CA VAL A 291 -0.47 19.32 7.10
C VAL A 291 -0.68 19.81 8.53
N HIS A 292 0.09 20.82 8.96
CA HIS A 292 -0.11 21.42 10.26
C HIS A 292 -1.46 22.14 10.41
N LYS A 293 -1.88 22.94 9.42
CA LYS A 293 -3.06 23.80 9.54
C LYS A 293 -4.38 23.06 9.36
N VAL A 294 -4.39 22.02 8.55
CA VAL A 294 -5.61 21.29 8.18
C VAL A 294 -5.83 20.05 9.04
N PHE A 295 -4.77 19.33 9.41
CA PHE A 295 -4.91 18.00 10.03
C PHE A 295 -4.53 17.97 11.50
N TYR A 296 -3.76 18.93 12.01
CA TYR A 296 -3.34 18.94 13.42
C TYR A 296 -4.41 19.58 14.31
N ASN A 297 -4.98 18.77 15.21
CA ASN A 297 -5.91 19.24 16.22
C ASN A 297 -5.15 19.69 17.48
N HIS A 298 -5.16 20.99 17.76
CA HIS A 298 -4.45 21.58 18.89
C HIS A 298 -4.97 21.13 20.26
N THR A 299 -6.27 20.87 20.37
CA THR A 299 -6.92 20.44 21.62
C THR A 299 -6.57 19.01 21.95
N ALA A 300 -6.69 18.10 20.97
CA ALA A 300 -6.34 16.69 21.14
C ALA A 300 -4.83 16.43 21.13
N GLY A 301 -4.03 17.34 20.55
CA GLY A 301 -2.58 17.21 20.49
C GLY A 301 -2.09 16.17 19.49
N THR A 302 -2.85 15.90 18.42
CA THR A 302 -2.49 14.92 17.39
C THR A 302 -3.04 15.33 16.02
N TRP A 303 -2.67 14.59 14.99
CA TRP A 303 -3.25 14.71 13.66
C TRP A 303 -4.47 13.81 13.48
N TYR A 304 -5.40 14.24 12.64
CA TYR A 304 -6.60 13.49 12.27
C TYR A 304 -6.96 13.75 10.82
N ASP A 305 -7.76 12.85 10.25
CA ASP A 305 -8.44 13.12 8.99
C ASP A 305 -9.36 14.33 9.13
N PHE A 306 -9.49 15.09 8.06
CA PHE A 306 -10.32 16.30 8.03
C PHE A 306 -11.55 16.09 7.16
N ASN A 307 -12.73 16.31 7.73
CA ASN A 307 -14.00 16.15 7.04
C ASN A 307 -14.41 17.47 6.38
N LEU A 308 -14.35 17.52 5.05
CA LEU A 308 -14.67 18.67 4.19
C LEU A 308 -16.11 19.15 4.35
N ARG A 309 -17.06 18.23 4.59
CA ARG A 309 -18.49 18.56 4.73
C ARG A 309 -18.79 19.27 6.04
N THR A 310 -18.20 18.81 7.13
CA THR A 310 -18.45 19.34 8.47
C THR A 310 -17.44 20.42 8.90
N GLY A 311 -16.29 20.51 8.21
CA GLY A 311 -15.19 21.39 8.60
C GLY A 311 -14.49 20.96 9.90
N ALA A 312 -14.62 19.69 10.29
CA ALA A 312 -14.14 19.17 11.56
C ALA A 312 -13.19 17.97 11.39
N HIS A 313 -12.37 17.72 12.42
CA HIS A 313 -11.51 16.54 12.47
C HIS A 313 -12.31 15.29 12.85
N ASN A 314 -12.02 14.15 12.21
CA ASN A 314 -12.49 12.84 12.65
C ASN A 314 -11.62 12.35 13.82
N THR A 315 -12.08 12.53 15.06
CA THR A 315 -11.24 12.34 16.27
C THR A 315 -11.13 10.90 16.77
N GLY A 316 -11.64 9.91 16.01
CA GLY A 316 -11.46 8.50 16.32
C GLY A 316 -9.99 8.07 16.24
N PHE A 317 -9.60 7.10 17.07
CA PHE A 317 -8.24 6.53 16.97
C PHE A 317 -8.14 5.58 15.79
N TYR A 318 -7.20 5.89 14.90
CA TYR A 318 -6.68 5.02 13.85
C TYR A 318 -5.15 5.20 13.80
N PRO A 319 -4.34 4.17 13.51
CA PRO A 319 -2.88 4.33 13.37
C PRO A 319 -2.46 5.35 12.31
N SER A 320 -3.34 5.76 11.40
CA SER A 320 -3.10 6.84 10.44
C SER A 320 -2.63 8.14 11.12
N ILE A 321 -3.06 8.41 12.36
CA ILE A 321 -2.65 9.60 13.13
C ILE A 321 -1.13 9.64 13.40
N THR A 322 -0.44 8.49 13.31
CA THR A 322 1.01 8.39 13.50
C THR A 322 1.80 8.50 12.20
N VAL A 323 1.14 8.52 11.03
CA VAL A 323 1.83 8.55 9.74
C VAL A 323 2.65 9.84 9.55
N PRO A 324 2.21 11.05 9.99
CA PRO A 324 3.08 12.23 10.00
C PRO A 324 4.38 12.04 10.80
N LEU A 325 4.35 11.25 11.87
CA LEU A 325 5.54 10.90 12.65
C LEU A 325 6.44 9.92 11.87
N PHE A 326 5.86 8.91 11.22
CA PHE A 326 6.58 7.95 10.37
C PHE A 326 7.31 8.62 9.20
N THR A 327 6.62 9.56 8.52
CA THR A 327 7.14 10.25 7.34
C THR A 327 7.98 11.48 7.65
N GLY A 328 8.02 11.93 8.91
CA GLY A 328 8.67 13.19 9.27
C GLY A 328 7.95 14.43 8.72
N CYS A 329 6.68 14.32 8.32
CA CYS A 329 5.90 15.45 7.82
C CYS A 329 5.38 16.35 8.94
N TYR A 330 6.30 16.89 9.74
CA TYR A 330 6.03 17.88 10.77
C TYR A 330 7.29 18.71 11.00
N ASN A 331 7.17 19.81 11.76
CA ASN A 331 8.33 20.57 12.16
C ASN A 331 9.04 19.87 13.34
N SER A 332 10.20 19.28 13.06
CA SER A 332 10.99 18.52 14.04
C SER A 332 11.56 19.37 15.17
N LEU A 333 11.67 20.70 15.00
CA LEU A 333 12.04 21.62 16.09
C LEU A 333 10.95 21.77 17.15
N ASN A 334 9.74 21.25 16.89
CA ASN A 334 8.64 21.21 17.85
C ASN A 334 8.36 19.75 18.29
N GLN A 335 9.24 19.22 19.15
CA GLN A 335 9.10 17.87 19.75
C GLN A 335 7.78 17.70 20.52
N GLY A 336 7.15 18.80 20.95
CA GLY A 336 5.89 18.77 21.70
C GLY A 336 4.73 18.10 20.95
N LYS A 337 4.73 18.09 19.61
CA LYS A 337 3.68 17.38 18.83
C LYS A 337 3.82 15.86 18.91
N SER A 338 5.04 15.35 18.72
CA SER A 338 5.32 13.92 18.81
C SER A 338 5.08 13.37 20.22
N GLU A 339 5.42 14.15 21.25
CA GLU A 339 5.18 13.79 22.64
C GLU A 339 3.69 13.79 22.99
N ARG A 340 2.91 14.79 22.55
CA ARG A 340 1.46 14.82 22.78
C ARG A 340 0.74 13.65 22.11
N LEU A 341 1.09 13.32 20.87
CA LEU A 341 0.59 12.12 20.19
C LEU A 341 0.92 10.87 21.02
N PHE A 342 2.17 10.72 21.48
CA PHE A 342 2.58 9.56 22.26
C PHE A 342 1.81 9.43 23.59
N LEU A 343 1.62 10.54 24.30
CA LEU A 343 0.83 10.56 25.54
C LEU A 343 -0.63 10.19 25.26
N LEU A 344 -1.25 10.74 24.22
CA LEU A 344 -2.60 10.36 23.80
C LEU A 344 -2.71 8.86 23.53
N MET A 345 -1.77 8.28 22.77
CA MET A 345 -1.74 6.84 22.48
C MET A 345 -1.63 6.01 23.76
N LYS A 346 -0.80 6.44 24.71
CA LYS A 346 -0.65 5.79 26.01
C LYS A 346 -1.94 5.88 26.83
N ASP A 347 -2.57 7.04 26.89
CA ASP A 347 -3.81 7.27 27.64
C ASP A 347 -4.99 6.47 27.06
N LEU A 348 -5.00 6.28 25.74
CA LEU A 348 -5.97 5.41 25.05
C LEU A 348 -5.68 3.91 25.25
N GLY A 349 -4.56 3.53 25.86
CA GLY A 349 -4.18 2.13 26.10
C GLY A 349 -3.81 1.36 24.83
N VAL A 350 -3.48 2.04 23.72
CA VAL A 350 -3.25 1.36 22.42
C VAL A 350 -2.02 0.47 22.43
N PHE A 351 -1.07 0.74 23.33
CA PHE A 351 0.12 -0.09 23.51
C PHE A 351 -0.13 -1.35 24.34
N ASP A 352 -1.29 -1.49 24.99
CA ASP A 352 -1.56 -2.59 25.92
C ASP A 352 -2.07 -3.85 25.23
N PHE A 353 -2.58 -3.74 24.00
CA PHE A 353 -3.06 -4.88 23.23
C PHE A 353 -1.93 -5.91 22.98
N PRO A 354 -2.21 -7.22 23.16
CA PRO A 354 -1.19 -8.28 23.06
C PRO A 354 -0.75 -8.53 21.61
N GLY A 355 -1.67 -8.41 20.66
CA GLY A 355 -1.41 -8.56 19.23
C GLY A 355 -0.80 -7.33 18.56
N GLY A 356 -0.29 -6.35 19.32
CA GLY A 356 0.13 -5.04 18.80
C GLY A 356 -1.03 -4.05 18.66
N ILE A 357 -0.81 -2.95 17.94
CA ILE A 357 -1.80 -1.87 17.82
C ILE A 357 -2.93 -2.30 16.86
N PRO A 358 -4.20 -2.21 17.29
CA PRO A 358 -5.34 -2.48 16.42
C PRO A 358 -5.55 -1.33 15.43
N THR A 359 -6.23 -1.62 14.32
CA THR A 359 -6.53 -0.63 13.27
C THR A 359 -7.45 0.48 13.75
N SER A 360 -8.30 0.21 14.75
CA SER A 360 -9.10 1.23 15.41
C SER A 360 -9.47 0.80 16.83
N MET A 361 -10.19 1.67 17.54
CA MET A 361 -10.82 1.34 18.83
C MET A 361 -12.34 1.07 18.70
N VAL A 362 -12.86 0.96 17.47
CA VAL A 362 -14.29 0.77 17.18
C VAL A 362 -14.64 -0.71 17.33
N LYS A 363 -15.27 -1.09 18.46
CA LYS A 363 -15.53 -2.50 18.81
C LYS A 363 -16.75 -3.12 18.15
N ASP A 364 -17.69 -2.31 17.70
CA ASP A 364 -18.98 -2.77 17.15
C ASP A 364 -18.96 -2.85 15.61
N SER A 365 -17.76 -2.72 15.01
CA SER A 365 -17.56 -2.83 13.56
C SER A 365 -17.25 -4.27 13.18
N GLU A 366 -17.84 -4.74 12.07
CA GLU A 366 -17.49 -6.02 11.44
C GLU A 366 -16.45 -5.84 10.32
N GLU A 367 -16.00 -4.60 10.09
CA GLU A 367 -15.04 -4.28 9.04
C GLU A 367 -13.64 -4.80 9.36
N GLN A 368 -12.93 -5.23 8.32
CA GLN A 368 -11.59 -5.79 8.49
C GLN A 368 -10.57 -4.76 8.99
N TRP A 369 -10.75 -3.49 8.63
CA TRP A 369 -9.90 -2.36 9.02
C TRP A 369 -10.41 -1.66 10.30
N ASP A 370 -10.94 -2.44 11.25
CA ASP A 370 -11.31 -1.99 12.59
C ASP A 370 -10.84 -2.99 13.66
N PHE A 371 -11.08 -2.66 14.93
CA PHE A 371 -10.86 -3.57 16.06
C PHE A 371 -11.55 -4.93 15.81
N PRO A 372 -10.92 -6.08 16.16
CA PRO A 372 -9.66 -6.23 16.88
C PRO A 372 -8.43 -6.42 15.97
N ASN A 373 -8.57 -6.22 14.65
CA ASN A 373 -7.52 -6.58 13.70
C ASN A 373 -6.32 -5.63 13.82
N GLY A 374 -5.11 -6.19 13.86
CA GLY A 374 -3.85 -5.46 13.68
C GLY A 374 -3.18 -5.84 12.36
N PHE A 375 -2.62 -4.87 11.64
CA PHE A 375 -1.95 -5.09 10.36
C PHE A 375 -0.45 -4.74 10.44
N SER A 376 0.37 -5.52 9.73
CA SER A 376 1.83 -5.33 9.68
C SER A 376 2.24 -3.92 9.22
N PRO A 377 1.68 -3.35 8.13
CA PRO A 377 1.96 -1.97 7.71
C PRO A 377 1.75 -0.93 8.82
N LEU A 378 0.60 -1.00 9.51
CA LEU A 378 0.23 -0.02 10.53
C LEU A 378 1.15 -0.10 11.74
N ASN A 379 1.40 -1.31 12.23
CA ASN A 379 2.31 -1.53 13.35
C ASN A 379 3.74 -1.11 13.00
N HIS A 380 4.21 -1.41 11.78
CA HIS A 380 5.52 -0.98 11.31
C HIS A 380 5.65 0.54 11.27
N MET A 381 4.64 1.26 10.72
CA MET A 381 4.67 2.72 10.67
C MET A 381 4.71 3.35 12.07
N VAL A 382 3.95 2.81 13.03
CA VAL A 382 4.01 3.29 14.42
C VAL A 382 5.39 3.03 15.02
N VAL A 383 5.91 1.80 14.89
CA VAL A 383 7.24 1.42 15.39
C VAL A 383 8.32 2.34 14.83
N GLU A 384 8.35 2.54 13.52
CA GLU A 384 9.35 3.38 12.87
C GLU A 384 9.19 4.85 13.21
N GLY A 385 7.96 5.37 13.31
CA GLY A 385 7.71 6.74 13.76
C GLY A 385 8.24 6.99 15.17
N LEU A 386 7.96 6.06 16.09
CA LEU A 386 8.47 6.13 17.46
C LEU A 386 10.00 5.99 17.52
N ARG A 387 10.58 5.05 16.75
CA ARG A 387 12.02 4.81 16.69
C ARG A 387 12.80 6.02 16.14
N LYS A 388 12.26 6.70 15.14
CA LYS A 388 12.86 7.90 14.51
C LYS A 388 12.67 9.17 15.35
N SER A 389 11.87 9.13 16.41
CA SER A 389 11.71 10.27 17.32
C SER A 389 13.01 10.59 18.04
N GLN A 390 13.15 11.83 18.53
CA GLN A 390 14.28 12.25 19.37
C GLN A 390 13.99 12.07 20.88
N ASN A 391 12.96 11.28 21.23
CA ASN A 391 12.52 11.06 22.61
C ASN A 391 12.77 9.61 23.03
N ALA A 392 13.54 9.42 24.10
CA ALA A 392 13.95 8.08 24.57
C ALA A 392 12.78 7.19 25.01
N GLN A 393 11.73 7.76 25.61
CA GLN A 393 10.54 7.00 26.03
C GLN A 393 9.76 6.49 24.82
N MET A 394 9.66 7.32 23.78
CA MET A 394 9.03 6.94 22.51
C MET A 394 9.85 5.84 21.81
N GLN A 395 11.17 5.99 21.74
CA GLN A 395 12.06 4.97 21.16
C GLN A 395 11.94 3.61 21.89
N ASP A 396 11.91 3.62 23.23
CA ASP A 396 11.68 2.43 24.04
C ASP A 396 10.28 1.81 23.76
N ALA A 397 9.23 2.63 23.68
CA ALA A 397 7.90 2.16 23.36
C ALA A 397 7.84 1.53 21.95
N GLY A 398 8.51 2.13 20.96
CA GLY A 398 8.66 1.57 19.62
C GLY A 398 9.36 0.22 19.64
N TYR A 399 10.46 0.09 20.40
CA TYR A 399 11.17 -1.17 20.56
C TYR A 399 10.31 -2.25 21.23
N ARG A 400 9.60 -1.92 22.32
CA ARG A 400 8.69 -2.84 23.00
C ARG A 400 7.53 -3.28 22.10
N LEU A 401 6.96 -2.36 21.32
CA LEU A 401 5.91 -2.67 20.35
C LEU A 401 6.44 -3.62 19.25
N ALA A 402 7.62 -3.35 18.70
CA ALA A 402 8.24 -4.23 17.69
C ALA A 402 8.46 -5.65 18.23
N ARG A 403 9.02 -5.77 19.45
CA ARG A 403 9.20 -7.07 20.10
C ARG A 403 7.90 -7.80 20.34
N LYS A 404 6.86 -7.09 20.79
CA LYS A 404 5.53 -7.64 21.00
C LYS A 404 4.93 -8.17 19.69
N TRP A 405 4.95 -7.36 18.63
CA TRP A 405 4.45 -7.74 17.32
C TRP A 405 5.17 -8.97 16.76
N LEU A 406 6.50 -9.00 16.85
CA LEU A 406 7.31 -10.15 16.43
C LEU A 406 7.00 -11.40 17.24
N ALA A 407 6.90 -11.30 18.57
CA ALA A 407 6.60 -12.45 19.42
C ALA A 407 5.21 -13.03 19.13
N GLY A 408 4.20 -12.18 18.93
CA GLY A 408 2.84 -12.61 18.57
C GLY A 408 2.81 -13.34 17.22
N ASN A 409 3.38 -12.73 16.18
CA ASN A 409 3.46 -13.35 14.86
C ASN A 409 4.28 -14.65 14.88
N PHE A 410 5.37 -14.68 15.62
CA PHE A 410 6.20 -15.87 15.73
C PHE A 410 5.48 -17.03 16.42
N LYS A 411 4.70 -16.74 17.46
CA LYS A 411 3.85 -17.72 18.13
C LYS A 411 2.82 -18.31 17.16
N VAL A 412 2.08 -17.47 16.45
CA VAL A 412 1.10 -17.91 15.45
C VAL A 412 1.78 -18.74 14.35
N TRP A 413 2.92 -18.28 13.84
CA TRP A 413 3.67 -19.01 12.83
C TRP A 413 4.14 -20.39 13.32
N LYS A 414 4.58 -20.54 14.58
CA LYS A 414 4.91 -21.86 15.13
C LYS A 414 3.70 -22.79 15.21
N GLU A 415 2.52 -22.24 15.49
CA GLU A 415 1.28 -23.01 15.64
C GLU A 415 0.68 -23.40 14.27
N THR A 416 0.77 -22.52 13.27
CA THR A 416 0.08 -22.71 11.98
C THR A 416 1.02 -23.00 10.82
N ASN A 417 2.33 -22.80 10.96
CA ASN A 417 3.34 -22.82 9.89
C ASN A 417 3.08 -21.80 8.76
N HIS A 418 2.31 -20.74 9.04
CA HIS A 418 1.93 -19.71 8.07
C HIS A 418 2.06 -18.31 8.67
N MET A 419 2.33 -17.32 7.81
CA MET A 419 2.09 -15.91 8.12
C MET A 419 0.68 -15.54 7.68
N TRP A 420 0.01 -14.72 8.48
CA TRP A 420 -1.37 -14.29 8.21
C TRP A 420 -1.41 -12.82 7.78
N GLU A 421 -2.42 -12.48 6.98
CA GLU A 421 -2.66 -11.11 6.48
C GLU A 421 -2.76 -10.09 7.62
N LYS A 422 -3.36 -10.51 8.74
CA LYS A 422 -3.60 -9.68 9.93
C LYS A 422 -3.55 -10.53 11.19
N MET A 423 -3.22 -9.88 12.30
CA MET A 423 -3.22 -10.47 13.63
C MET A 423 -4.54 -10.20 14.34
N LEU A 424 -5.10 -11.22 14.98
CA LEU A 424 -6.22 -11.11 15.91
C LEU A 424 -5.73 -10.87 17.34
N LYS A 425 -6.67 -10.60 18.25
CA LYS A 425 -6.47 -10.27 19.67
C LYS A 425 -5.75 -11.35 20.52
N ASN A 426 -5.25 -12.44 19.96
CA ASN A 426 -4.85 -13.64 20.72
C ASN A 426 -3.86 -13.38 21.85
#